data_AF-A0A3D5CS83-F1
#
_entry.id   AF-A0A3D5CS83-F1
#
_cell.length_a   1.000
_cell.length_b   1.000
_cell.length_c   1.000
_cell.angle_alpha   90.00
_cell.angle_beta   90.00
_cell.angle_gamma   90.00
#
_symmetry.space_group_name_H-M   'P 1'
#
loop_
_entity.id
_entity.type
_entity.pdbx_description
1 polymer ?
#
loop_
_entity_poly.entity_id
_entity_poly.type
_entity_poly.pdbx_seq_one_letter_code
_entity_poly.pdbx_strand_id
1 'polypeptide(L)'
;LRIPYIYDAETLVTSARQINFWAKKGAVGAVLAREVPFEEMKAMEEKLDIPVETLVYGATCIHQSKRPLLQNYYNYTKQDEQKDRERGLFISEPKKEETHYSIYEDSHGTHIFASNDLNLSNEL
;
A
#
# COMPACT_ATOMS: atom_id res chain seq x y z
N LEU A 1 19.60 -15.88 -17.42
CA LEU A 1 18.58 -14.86 -17.76
C LEU A 1 19.18 -13.48 -17.48
N ARG A 2 19.19 -12.52 -18.42
CA ARG A 2 19.63 -11.13 -18.19
C ARG A 2 18.44 -10.19 -18.33
N ILE A 3 17.42 -10.39 -17.50
CA ILE A 3 16.25 -9.51 -17.43
C ILE A 3 16.48 -8.56 -16.24
N PRO A 4 16.52 -7.23 -16.44
CA PRO A 4 16.60 -6.29 -15.33
C PRO A 4 15.37 -6.42 -14.45
N TYR A 5 15.55 -6.27 -13.14
CA TYR A 5 14.45 -6.39 -12.18
C TYR A 5 14.52 -5.28 -11.14
N ILE A 6 13.35 -4.91 -10.63
CA ILE A 6 13.18 -3.97 -9.53
C ILE A 6 12.88 -4.79 -8.28
N TYR A 7 13.54 -4.45 -7.17
CA TYR A 7 13.26 -5.08 -5.90
C TYR A 7 11.99 -4.47 -5.29
N ASP A 8 10.94 -5.27 -5.18
CA ASP A 8 9.68 -4.88 -4.56
C ASP A 8 9.25 -5.98 -3.59
N ALA A 9 9.25 -5.64 -2.30
CA ALA A 9 8.75 -6.49 -1.23
C ALA A 9 7.66 -5.76 -0.43
N GLU A 10 6.96 -4.84 -1.08
CA GLU A 10 5.86 -4.06 -0.51
C GLU A 10 6.29 -3.38 0.81
N THR A 11 5.58 -3.64 1.90
CA THR A 11 5.79 -3.03 3.22
C THR A 11 7.14 -3.36 3.88
N LEU A 12 7.94 -4.25 3.28
CA LEU A 12 9.22 -4.66 3.83
C LEU A 12 10.41 -3.87 3.29
N VAL A 13 10.26 -3.04 2.25
CA VAL A 13 11.36 -2.27 1.68
C VAL A 13 11.58 -0.97 2.46
N THR A 14 12.25 -1.05 3.61
CA THR A 14 12.33 0.06 4.59
C THR A 14 13.74 0.52 4.93
N SER A 15 14.79 -0.03 4.30
CA SER A 15 16.17 0.37 4.59
C SER A 15 17.12 0.31 3.39
N ALA A 16 18.06 1.27 3.31
CA ALA A 16 19.12 1.25 2.30
C ALA A 16 19.95 -0.03 2.33
N ARG A 17 20.22 -0.59 3.52
CA ARG A 17 21.02 -1.83 3.63
C ARG A 17 20.37 -3.00 2.88
N GLN A 18 19.06 -3.14 3.00
CA GLN A 18 18.30 -4.18 2.30
C GLN A 18 18.23 -3.91 0.79
N ILE A 19 18.02 -2.65 0.39
CA ILE A 19 17.99 -2.27 -1.02
C ILE A 19 19.37 -2.53 -1.67
N ASN A 20 20.45 -2.13 -1.03
CA ASN A 20 21.83 -2.33 -1.52
C ASN A 20 22.23 -3.82 -1.54
N PHE A 21 21.64 -4.65 -0.67
CA PHE A 21 21.80 -6.10 -0.79
C PHE A 21 21.27 -6.61 -2.13
N TRP A 22 20.09 -6.13 -2.56
CA TRP A 22 19.51 -6.48 -3.85
C TRP A 22 20.22 -5.82 -5.04
N ALA A 23 20.74 -4.60 -4.88
CA ALA A 23 21.63 -3.97 -5.85
C ALA A 23 22.83 -4.88 -6.19
N LYS A 24 23.49 -5.45 -5.17
CA LYS A 24 24.59 -6.41 -5.34
C LYS A 24 24.18 -7.73 -5.99
N LYS A 25 22.88 -8.05 -6.01
CA LYS A 25 22.29 -9.19 -6.71
C LYS A 25 21.81 -8.84 -8.12
N GLY A 26 22.00 -7.61 -8.57
CA GLY A 26 21.66 -7.15 -9.92
C GLY A 26 20.31 -6.45 -10.06
N ALA A 27 19.67 -6.05 -8.95
CA ALA A 27 18.50 -5.18 -9.02
C ALA A 27 18.91 -3.82 -9.60
N VAL A 28 18.08 -3.25 -10.49
CA VAL A 28 18.34 -1.94 -11.11
C VAL A 28 17.62 -0.79 -10.41
N GLY A 29 16.72 -1.11 -9.48
CA GLY A 29 16.02 -0.16 -8.61
C GLY A 29 15.23 -0.90 -7.53
N ALA A 30 14.55 -0.16 -6.67
CA ALA A 30 13.61 -0.73 -5.70
C ALA A 30 12.35 0.14 -5.54
N VAL A 31 11.25 -0.47 -5.10
CA VAL A 31 10.02 0.25 -4.70
C VAL A 31 10.04 0.39 -3.18
N LEU A 32 10.04 1.61 -2.67
CA LEU A 32 10.05 1.89 -1.23
C LEU A 32 8.69 1.57 -0.61
N ALA A 33 8.71 1.04 0.61
CA ALA A 33 7.50 0.89 1.41
C ALA A 33 6.87 2.26 1.67
N ARG A 34 5.55 2.38 1.50
CA ARG A 34 4.80 3.64 1.63
C ARG A 34 4.74 4.13 3.09
N GLU A 35 5.05 3.25 4.03
CA GLU A 35 5.07 3.51 5.47
C GLU A 35 6.37 4.17 5.96
N VAL A 36 7.38 4.30 5.09
CA VAL A 36 8.64 4.97 5.44
C VAL A 36 8.40 6.47 5.59
N PRO A 37 8.70 7.10 6.75
CA PRO A 37 8.54 8.54 6.92
C PRO A 37 9.47 9.33 6.00
N PHE A 38 9.05 10.52 5.56
CA PHE A 38 9.84 11.36 4.64
C PHE A 38 11.25 11.68 5.17
N GLU A 39 11.40 11.98 6.46
CA GLU A 39 12.71 12.24 7.07
C GLU A 39 13.63 11.01 7.02
N GLU A 40 13.08 9.80 7.12
CA GLU A 40 13.84 8.56 6.92
C GLU A 40 14.19 8.35 5.44
N MET A 41 13.33 8.77 4.51
CA MET A 41 13.63 8.74 3.08
C MET A 41 14.87 9.60 2.76
N LYS A 42 14.92 10.85 3.27
CA LYS A 42 16.09 11.74 3.12
C LYS A 42 17.37 11.10 3.65
N ALA A 43 17.31 10.55 4.87
CA ALA A 43 18.47 9.90 5.49
C ALA A 43 18.88 8.59 4.79
N MET A 44 17.98 7.99 4.01
CA MET A 44 18.21 6.79 3.21
C MET A 44 18.88 7.13 1.88
N GLU A 45 18.48 8.24 1.24
CA GLU A 45 18.96 8.68 -0.07
C GLU A 45 20.49 8.66 -0.16
N GLU A 46 21.18 9.23 0.83
CA GLU A 46 22.64 9.31 0.89
C GLU A 46 23.37 7.95 0.88
N LYS A 47 22.64 6.85 1.15
CA LYS A 47 23.18 5.50 1.32
C LYS A 47 22.80 4.55 0.18
N LEU A 48 21.95 4.96 -0.76
CA LEU A 48 21.42 4.08 -1.80
C LEU A 48 22.42 3.90 -2.94
N ASP A 49 22.68 2.64 -3.30
CA ASP A 49 23.55 2.29 -4.44
C ASP A 49 22.80 2.32 -5.79
N ILE A 50 21.46 2.30 -5.74
CA ILE A 50 20.55 2.23 -6.90
C ILE A 50 19.34 3.15 -6.70
N PRO A 51 18.65 3.57 -7.79
CA PRO A 51 17.44 4.38 -7.69
C PRO A 51 16.31 3.68 -6.92
N VAL A 52 15.49 4.49 -6.26
CA VAL A 52 14.31 4.03 -5.52
C VAL A 52 13.09 4.82 -5.97
N GLU A 53 11.98 4.10 -6.18
CA GLU A 53 10.67 4.66 -6.50
C GLU A 53 9.84 4.75 -5.21
N THR A 54 9.07 5.84 -5.06
CA THR A 54 8.08 6.00 -4.01
C THR A 54 6.82 6.66 -4.57
N LEU A 55 5.67 6.35 -3.97
CA LEU A 55 4.42 7.06 -4.29
C LEU A 55 4.54 8.49 -3.75
N VAL A 56 4.17 9.48 -4.57
CA VAL A 56 4.19 10.90 -4.17
C VAL A 56 2.79 11.40 -3.83
N TYR A 57 1.78 10.99 -4.61
CA TYR A 57 0.39 11.36 -4.40
C TYR A 57 -0.56 10.23 -4.77
N GLY A 58 -1.59 9.99 -3.94
CA GLY A 58 -2.73 9.14 -4.27
C GLY A 58 -3.14 8.16 -3.16
N ALA A 59 -4.14 7.34 -3.48
CA ALA A 59 -4.77 6.44 -2.52
C ALA A 59 -3.81 5.31 -2.10
N THR A 60 -3.75 5.06 -0.80
CA THR A 60 -2.96 3.96 -0.23
C THR A 60 -3.86 2.80 0.15
N CYS A 61 -3.61 1.61 -0.42
CA CYS A 61 -4.24 0.38 0.06
C CYS A 61 -3.61 0.01 1.41
N ILE A 62 -4.43 -0.08 2.46
CA ILE A 62 -4.00 -0.41 3.81
C ILE A 62 -4.26 -1.87 4.16
N HIS A 63 -5.13 -2.54 3.39
CA HIS A 63 -5.38 -3.96 3.54
C HIS A 63 -5.92 -4.59 2.26
N GLN A 64 -5.35 -5.72 1.88
CA GLN A 64 -5.86 -6.57 0.80
C GLN A 64 -6.09 -7.99 1.31
N SER A 65 -7.29 -8.50 1.10
CA SER A 65 -7.65 -9.89 1.39
C SER A 65 -8.14 -10.58 0.12
N LYS A 66 -7.60 -11.75 -0.21
CA LYS A 66 -8.15 -12.60 -1.29
C LYS A 66 -9.49 -13.26 -0.94
N ARG A 67 -9.93 -13.16 0.32
CA ARG A 67 -11.21 -13.71 0.78
C ARG A 67 -12.32 -12.68 0.58
N PRO A 68 -13.55 -13.12 0.29
CA PRO A 68 -14.70 -12.24 0.09
C PRO A 68 -15.31 -11.82 1.44
N LEU A 69 -14.66 -10.90 2.15
CA LEU A 69 -15.02 -10.53 3.53
C LEU A 69 -16.41 -9.89 3.61
N LEU A 70 -16.76 -9.03 2.63
CA LEU A 70 -18.07 -8.37 2.60
C LEU A 70 -19.17 -9.39 2.33
N GLN A 71 -18.98 -10.27 1.34
CA GLN A 71 -19.94 -11.33 1.08
C GLN A 71 -20.13 -12.25 2.29
N ASN A 72 -19.04 -12.63 2.98
CA ASN A 72 -19.12 -13.46 4.17
C ASN A 72 -19.91 -12.79 5.29
N TYR A 73 -19.70 -11.48 5.50
CA TYR A 73 -20.45 -10.70 6.48
C TYR A 73 -21.94 -10.59 6.13
N TYR A 74 -22.28 -10.31 4.86
CA TYR A 74 -23.66 -10.24 4.40
C TYR A 74 -24.38 -11.58 4.50
N ASN A 75 -23.71 -12.68 4.15
CA ASN A 75 -24.25 -14.03 4.31
C ASN A 75 -24.57 -14.34 5.78
N TYR A 76 -23.67 -13.96 6.70
CA TYR A 76 -23.84 -14.18 8.14
C TYR A 76 -24.99 -13.34 8.71
N THR A 77 -25.11 -12.08 8.30
CA THR A 77 -26.14 -11.14 8.77
C THR A 77 -27.45 -11.23 7.99
N LYS A 78 -27.51 -12.10 6.95
CA LYS A 78 -28.66 -12.29 6.06
C LYS A 78 -29.06 -11.00 5.33
N GLN A 79 -28.06 -10.25 4.88
CA GLN A 79 -28.23 -9.06 4.06
C GLN A 79 -27.99 -9.41 2.58
N ASP A 80 -28.70 -8.73 1.69
CA ASP A 80 -28.49 -8.79 0.26
C ASP A 80 -28.16 -7.37 -0.22
N GLU A 81 -26.85 -7.06 -0.22
CA GLU A 81 -26.32 -5.75 -0.58
C GLU A 81 -25.20 -5.89 -1.62
N GLN A 82 -25.07 -4.84 -2.44
CA GLN A 82 -23.92 -4.70 -3.32
C GLN A 82 -22.65 -4.55 -2.47
N LYS A 83 -21.54 -5.07 -3.00
CA LYS A 83 -20.23 -5.07 -2.34
C LYS A 83 -19.12 -4.47 -3.21
N ASP A 84 -19.47 -4.09 -4.43
CA ASP A 84 -18.57 -3.42 -5.35
C ASP A 84 -18.30 -1.97 -4.91
N ARG A 85 -17.44 -1.30 -5.66
CA ARG A 85 -17.02 0.07 -5.37
C ARG A 85 -18.17 1.08 -5.49
N GLU A 86 -19.18 0.81 -6.32
CA GLU A 86 -20.30 1.74 -6.56
C GLU A 86 -21.21 1.87 -5.32
N ARG A 87 -21.29 0.80 -4.51
CA ARG A 87 -22.00 0.82 -3.23
C ARG A 87 -21.47 1.88 -2.26
N GLY A 88 -20.19 2.25 -2.35
CA GLY A 88 -19.57 3.30 -1.54
C GLY A 88 -19.53 2.97 -0.03
N LEU A 89 -19.06 1.77 0.33
CA LEU A 89 -18.95 1.36 1.73
C LEU A 89 -17.68 1.95 2.39
N PHE A 90 -17.79 2.24 3.68
CA PHE A 90 -16.70 2.69 4.52
C PHE A 90 -16.70 1.95 5.85
N ILE A 91 -15.52 1.70 6.41
CA ILE A 91 -15.33 1.28 7.80
C ILE A 91 -14.61 2.38 8.57
N SER A 92 -14.91 2.50 9.87
CA SER A 92 -14.24 3.43 10.78
C SER A 92 -13.59 2.66 11.92
N GLU A 93 -12.50 3.20 12.44
CA GLU A 93 -11.92 2.71 13.68
C GLU A 93 -12.80 3.15 14.87
N PRO A 94 -13.23 2.25 15.77
CA PRO A 94 -14.15 2.60 16.86
C PRO A 94 -13.67 3.72 17.79
N LYS A 95 -12.37 3.98 17.83
CA LYS A 95 -11.75 5.03 18.67
C LYS A 95 -11.43 6.32 17.90
N LYS A 96 -11.73 6.35 16.60
CA LYS A 96 -11.45 7.46 15.68
C LYS A 96 -12.58 7.60 14.67
N GLU A 97 -13.67 8.20 15.10
CA GLU A 97 -14.90 8.35 14.30
C GLU A 97 -14.67 9.16 13.01
N GLU A 98 -13.62 9.98 12.96
CA GLU A 98 -13.24 10.73 11.77
C GLU A 98 -12.67 9.84 10.65
N THR A 99 -12.26 8.61 10.96
CA THR A 99 -11.69 7.69 9.97
C THR A 99 -12.79 7.05 9.12
N HIS A 100 -12.61 7.12 7.81
CA HIS A 100 -13.53 6.57 6.82
C HIS A 100 -12.71 5.82 5.78
N TYR A 101 -12.42 4.56 6.04
CA TYR A 101 -11.64 3.70 5.15
C TYR A 101 -12.57 3.08 4.13
N SER A 102 -12.41 3.42 2.86
CA SER A 102 -13.21 2.81 1.80
C SER A 102 -12.96 1.30 1.76
N ILE A 103 -14.02 0.51 1.72
CA ILE A 103 -13.96 -0.94 1.56
C ILE A 103 -14.82 -1.36 0.38
N TYR A 104 -14.30 -2.24 -0.47
CA TYR A 104 -15.09 -2.89 -1.51
C TYR A 104 -14.51 -4.26 -1.85
N GLU A 105 -15.30 -5.05 -2.57
CA GLU A 105 -14.95 -6.40 -3.00
C GLU A 105 -15.12 -6.54 -4.52
N ASP A 106 -14.13 -7.13 -5.17
CA ASP A 106 -14.16 -7.47 -6.60
C ASP A 106 -13.72 -8.95 -6.82
N SER A 107 -13.43 -9.33 -8.07
CA SER A 107 -12.94 -10.67 -8.40
C SER A 107 -11.58 -11.04 -7.76
N HIS A 108 -10.83 -10.06 -7.26
CA HIS A 108 -9.52 -10.23 -6.60
C HIS A 108 -9.61 -10.25 -5.06
N GLY A 109 -10.81 -10.07 -4.51
CA GLY A 109 -11.09 -10.12 -3.08
C GLY A 109 -11.51 -8.77 -2.50
N THR A 110 -11.28 -8.57 -1.22
CA THR A 110 -11.66 -7.36 -0.48
C THR A 110 -10.48 -6.39 -0.36
N HIS A 111 -10.72 -5.14 -0.68
CA HIS A 111 -9.75 -4.04 -0.69
C HIS A 111 -10.17 -3.00 0.35
N ILE A 112 -9.21 -2.49 1.14
CA ILE A 112 -9.43 -1.40 2.09
C ILE A 112 -8.39 -0.31 1.83
N PHE A 113 -8.85 0.92 1.66
CA PHE A 113 -8.00 2.08 1.38
C PHE A 113 -7.98 3.06 2.56
N ALA A 114 -6.85 3.75 2.71
CA ALA A 114 -6.69 4.85 3.64
C ALA A 114 -7.74 5.95 3.37
N SER A 115 -8.15 6.65 4.43
CA SER A 115 -9.11 7.76 4.31
C SER A 115 -8.53 8.98 3.60
N ASN A 116 -7.23 9.21 3.77
CA ASN A 116 -6.51 10.30 3.14
C ASN A 116 -5.55 9.72 2.10
N ASP A 117 -5.45 10.41 0.96
CA ASP A 117 -4.39 10.16 0.00
C ASP A 117 -3.03 10.49 0.63
N LEU A 118 -2.01 9.73 0.24
CA LEU A 118 -0.63 10.18 0.41
C LEU A 118 -0.47 11.49 -0.36
N ASN A 119 0.21 12.47 0.21
CA ASN A 119 0.57 13.70 -0.50
C ASN A 119 1.92 14.24 -0.03
N LEU A 120 2.94 14.10 -0.88
CA LEU A 120 4.30 14.62 -0.69
C LEU A 120 4.59 15.82 -1.60
N SER A 121 3.58 16.44 -2.23
CA SER A 121 3.77 17.51 -3.22
C SER A 121 4.44 18.78 -2.68
N ASN A 122 4.42 19.00 -1.37
CA ASN A 122 5.05 20.16 -0.73
C ASN A 122 6.50 19.87 -0.30
N GLU A 123 6.91 18.61 -0.35
CA GLU A 123 8.19 18.13 0.16
C GLU A 123 9.23 17.85 -0.95
N LEU A 124 8.78 17.82 -2.21
CA LEU A 124 9.56 17.60 -3.44
C LEU A 124 9.49 18.83 -4.35
#